data_AF-U2G4A7-F1
#
_entry.id   AF-U2G4A7-F1
#
_cell.length_a   1.000
_cell.length_b   1.000
_cell.length_c   1.000
_cell.angle_alpha   90.00
_cell.angle_beta   90.00
_cell.angle_gamma   90.00
#
_symmetry.space_group_name_H-M   'P 1'
#
loop_
_entity.id
_entity.type
_entity.pdbx_description
1 polymer ?
#
loop_
_entity_poly.entity_id
_entity_poly.type
_entity_poly.pdbx_seq_one_letter_code
_entity_poly.pdbx_strand_id
1 'polypeptide(L)'
;MDIVSTTITSVLTGVLTGLYSSLIITRFGRFVALRDEALRLVRSAVYIAEESKLNFPQQPEYKRMVLISSDFFALKHSKAANEINDLHGEIYKATLEAQSGQLDFKAYDHAYTEWQRRIRMLRPNYRSLITLYPRL
;
A
#
# COMPACT_ATOMS: atom_id res chain seq x y z
N MET A 1 11.34 -51.12 -10.45
CA MET A 1 10.07 -50.39 -10.19
C MET A 1 10.32 -48.92 -9.82
N ASP A 2 11.58 -48.49 -9.74
CA ASP A 2 11.94 -47.17 -9.19
C ASP A 2 11.67 -46.01 -10.14
N ILE A 3 11.74 -46.23 -11.45
CA ILE A 3 11.55 -45.17 -12.46
C ILE A 3 10.11 -44.62 -12.46
N VAL A 4 9.11 -45.49 -12.26
CA VAL A 4 7.70 -45.07 -12.20
C VAL A 4 7.44 -44.28 -10.91
N SER A 5 8.01 -44.73 -9.78
CA SER A 5 7.91 -44.05 -8.48
C SER A 5 8.60 -42.68 -8.48
N THR A 6 9.79 -42.57 -9.09
CA THR A 6 10.53 -41.31 -9.20
C THR A 6 9.83 -40.32 -10.15
N THR A 7 9.23 -40.82 -11.23
CA THR A 7 8.45 -39.99 -12.16
C THR A 7 7.18 -39.44 -11.49
N ILE A 8 6.44 -40.27 -10.75
CA ILE A 8 5.24 -39.82 -10.04
C ILE A 8 5.58 -38.80 -8.95
N THR A 9 6.64 -39.06 -8.16
CA THR A 9 7.05 -38.13 -7.10
C THR A 9 7.55 -36.79 -7.66
N SER A 10 8.35 -36.80 -8.73
CA SER A 10 8.81 -35.55 -9.38
C SER A 10 7.67 -34.72 -9.97
N VAL A 11 6.68 -35.36 -10.60
CA VAL A 11 5.47 -34.66 -11.10
C VAL A 11 4.68 -34.05 -9.94
N LEU A 12 4.43 -34.81 -8.87
CA LEU A 12 3.71 -34.33 -7.69
C LEU A 12 4.44 -33.17 -7.01
N THR A 13 5.76 -33.27 -6.84
CA THR A 13 6.58 -32.18 -6.28
C THR A 13 6.48 -30.94 -7.16
N GLY A 14 6.61 -31.08 -8.49
CA GLY A 14 6.48 -29.97 -9.42
C GLY A 14 5.14 -29.24 -9.31
N VAL A 15 4.04 -29.98 -9.24
CA VAL A 15 2.68 -29.42 -9.07
C VAL A 15 2.56 -28.69 -7.74
N LEU A 16 2.99 -29.29 -6.63
CA LEU A 16 2.89 -28.69 -5.30
C LEU A 16 3.73 -27.41 -5.19
N THR A 17 4.95 -27.42 -5.72
CA THR A 17 5.81 -26.23 -5.76
C THR A 17 5.22 -25.13 -6.63
N GLY A 18 4.64 -25.47 -7.79
CA GLY A 18 3.95 -24.52 -8.66
C GLY A 18 2.77 -23.84 -7.97
N LEU A 19 1.90 -24.64 -7.33
CA LEU A 19 0.74 -24.12 -6.58
C LEU A 19 1.18 -23.20 -5.44
N TYR A 20 2.15 -23.62 -4.64
CA TYR A 20 2.67 -22.81 -3.54
C TYR A 20 3.30 -21.49 -4.01
N SER A 21 4.07 -21.54 -5.11
CA SER A 21 4.70 -20.36 -5.70
C SER A 21 3.65 -19.37 -6.23
N SER A 22 2.63 -19.87 -6.91
CA SER A 22 1.52 -19.04 -7.40
C SER A 22 0.79 -18.32 -6.27
N LEU A 23 0.56 -19.01 -5.14
CA LEU A 23 -0.08 -18.44 -3.97
C LEU A 23 0.73 -17.26 -3.39
N ILE A 24 2.05 -17.42 -3.26
CA ILE A 24 2.94 -16.35 -2.77
C ILE A 24 2.90 -15.16 -3.72
N ILE A 25 3.01 -15.41 -5.04
CA ILE A 25 3.00 -14.36 -6.07
C ILE A 25 1.68 -13.60 -6.04
N THR A 26 0.54 -14.26 -5.93
CA THR A 26 -0.77 -13.61 -5.84
C THR A 26 -0.87 -12.72 -4.60
N ARG A 27 -0.40 -13.18 -3.44
CA ARG A 27 -0.40 -12.37 -2.21
C ARG A 27 0.50 -11.16 -2.31
N PHE A 28 1.69 -11.33 -2.88
CA PHE A 28 2.61 -10.23 -3.13
C PHE A 28 2.01 -9.23 -4.13
N GLY A 29 1.38 -9.72 -5.21
CA GLY A 29 0.67 -8.89 -6.18
C GLY A 29 -0.44 -8.06 -5.53
N ARG A 30 -1.22 -8.65 -4.62
CA ARG A 30 -2.25 -7.91 -3.87
C ARG A 30 -1.65 -6.83 -2.97
N PHE A 31 -0.54 -7.11 -2.29
CA PHE A 31 0.18 -6.09 -1.52
C PHE A 31 0.63 -4.92 -2.40
N VAL A 32 1.24 -5.21 -3.56
CA VAL A 32 1.70 -4.20 -4.51
C VAL A 32 0.54 -3.37 -5.05
N ALA A 33 -0.59 -4.02 -5.38
CA ALA A 33 -1.78 -3.33 -5.86
C ALA A 33 -2.31 -2.30 -4.85
N LEU A 34 -2.40 -2.68 -3.56
CA LEU A 34 -2.83 -1.75 -2.49
C LEU A 34 -1.86 -0.59 -2.30
N ARG A 35 -0.54 -0.86 -2.34
CA ARG A 35 0.48 0.17 -2.23
C ARG A 35 0.38 1.17 -3.39
N ASP A 36 0.22 0.67 -4.60
CA ASP A 36 0.17 1.49 -5.81
C ASP A 36 -1.16 2.28 -5.89
N GLU A 37 -2.25 1.72 -5.37
CA GLU A 37 -3.52 2.44 -5.20
C GLU A 37 -3.37 3.60 -4.18
N ALA A 38 -2.74 3.36 -3.03
CA ALA A 38 -2.46 4.42 -2.06
C ALA A 38 -1.61 5.54 -2.67
N LEU A 39 -0.59 5.17 -3.46
CA LEU A 39 0.26 6.13 -4.15
C LEU A 39 -0.54 6.94 -5.18
N ARG A 40 -1.47 6.30 -5.90
CA ARG A 40 -2.35 6.98 -6.86
C ARG A 40 -3.27 7.98 -6.16
N LEU A 41 -3.82 7.63 -5.00
CA LEU A 41 -4.67 8.55 -4.23
C LEU A 41 -3.90 9.80 -3.80
N VAL A 42 -2.70 9.63 -3.25
CA VAL A 42 -1.85 10.79 -2.90
C VAL A 42 -1.57 11.62 -4.15
N ARG A 43 -1.18 10.99 -5.27
CA ARG A 43 -0.88 11.71 -6.52
C ARG A 43 -2.06 12.40 -7.20
N SER A 44 -3.29 11.99 -6.85
CA SER A 44 -4.50 12.58 -7.41
C SER A 44 -4.84 13.93 -6.78
N ALA A 45 -4.13 14.33 -5.72
CA ALA A 45 -4.28 15.63 -5.09
C ALA A 45 -3.85 16.75 -6.05
N VAL A 46 -4.81 17.47 -6.58
CA VAL A 46 -4.57 18.69 -7.36
C VAL A 46 -4.69 19.89 -6.42
N TYR A 47 -3.65 20.71 -6.38
CA TYR A 47 -3.61 21.93 -5.57
C TYR A 47 -3.01 23.09 -6.36
N ILE A 48 -3.47 24.30 -6.05
CA ILE A 48 -3.03 25.55 -6.67
C ILE A 48 -2.63 26.49 -5.54
N ALA A 49 -1.48 27.15 -5.68
CA ALA A 49 -1.07 28.22 -4.78
C ALA A 49 -1.86 29.49 -5.12
N GLU A 50 -2.63 30.00 -4.16
CA GLU A 50 -3.43 31.21 -4.30
C GLU A 50 -3.09 32.15 -3.13
N GLU A 51 -2.34 33.20 -3.44
CA GLU A 51 -1.79 34.16 -2.46
C GLU A 51 -0.97 33.50 -1.34
N SER A 52 -1.59 33.30 -0.17
CA SER A 52 -1.01 32.75 1.06
C SER A 52 -1.62 31.40 1.46
N LYS A 53 -2.47 30.82 0.61
CA LYS A 53 -3.21 29.59 0.86
C LYS A 53 -3.06 28.61 -0.29
N LEU A 54 -3.28 27.35 0.00
CA LEU A 54 -3.44 26.32 -1.01
C LEU A 54 -4.93 26.06 -1.25
N ASN A 55 -5.33 26.23 -2.50
CA ASN A 55 -6.67 25.91 -2.96
C ASN A 55 -6.68 24.49 -3.55
N PHE A 56 -7.68 23.70 -3.16
CA PHE A 56 -7.86 22.31 -3.58
C PHE A 56 -9.15 22.24 -4.41
N PRO A 57 -9.08 22.47 -5.73
CA PRO A 57 -10.28 22.57 -6.59
C PRO A 57 -11.12 21.28 -6.60
N GLN A 58 -10.49 20.15 -6.30
CA GLN A 58 -11.17 18.90 -6.02
C GLN A 58 -10.75 18.43 -4.64
N GLN A 59 -11.74 18.09 -3.80
CA GLN A 59 -11.45 17.48 -2.51
C GLN A 59 -10.77 16.12 -2.74
N PRO A 60 -9.54 15.95 -2.26
CA PRO A 60 -8.84 14.68 -2.44
C PRO A 60 -9.56 13.55 -1.69
N GLU A 61 -9.70 12.39 -2.32
CA GLU A 61 -10.39 11.21 -1.79
C GLU A 61 -9.56 10.45 -0.72
N TYR A 62 -8.92 11.17 0.20
CA TYR A 62 -8.06 10.57 1.22
C TYR A 62 -8.82 9.61 2.15
N LYS A 63 -10.15 9.69 2.23
CA LYS A 63 -11.00 8.71 2.93
C LYS A 63 -10.75 7.27 2.46
N ARG A 64 -10.40 7.06 1.19
CA ARG A 64 -10.05 5.72 0.66
C ARG A 64 -8.77 5.16 1.26
N MET A 65 -7.87 5.98 1.79
CA MET A 65 -6.66 5.49 2.47
C MET A 65 -6.99 4.68 3.72
N VAL A 66 -8.08 5.01 4.42
CA VAL A 66 -8.55 4.22 5.58
C VAL A 66 -8.98 2.82 5.14
N LEU A 67 -9.63 2.70 3.98
CA LEU A 67 -10.02 1.39 3.42
C LEU A 67 -8.78 0.57 3.04
N ILE A 68 -7.79 1.20 2.41
CA ILE A 68 -6.51 0.55 2.06
C ILE A 68 -5.77 0.08 3.33
N SER A 69 -5.77 0.89 4.40
CA SER A 69 -5.22 0.49 5.70
C SER A 69 -5.92 -0.75 6.25
N SER A 70 -7.26 -0.77 6.22
CA SER A 70 -8.06 -1.93 6.62
C SER A 70 -7.71 -3.19 5.79
N ASP A 71 -7.53 -3.05 4.48
CA ASP A 71 -7.13 -4.15 3.61
C ASP A 71 -5.71 -4.67 3.94
N PHE A 72 -4.76 -3.78 4.26
CA PHE A 72 -3.46 -4.20 4.75
C PHE A 72 -3.56 -4.96 6.08
N PHE A 73 -4.44 -4.55 7.01
CA PHE A 73 -4.69 -5.32 8.24
C PHE A 73 -5.27 -6.70 7.96
N ALA A 74 -6.25 -6.80 7.06
CA ALA A 74 -6.84 -8.07 6.65
C ALA A 74 -5.79 -9.03 6.07
N LEU A 75 -4.81 -8.50 5.33
CA LEU A 75 -3.67 -9.25 4.78
C LEU A 75 -2.50 -9.44 5.77
N LYS A 76 -2.70 -9.10 7.05
CA LYS A 76 -1.72 -9.19 8.14
C LYS A 76 -0.44 -8.39 7.89
N HIS A 77 -0.57 -7.26 7.19
CA HIS A 77 0.46 -6.27 6.94
C HIS A 77 0.33 -5.07 7.89
N SER A 78 0.22 -5.32 9.20
CA SER A 78 -0.06 -4.28 10.21
C SER A 78 0.88 -3.08 10.18
N LYS A 79 2.17 -3.29 9.87
CA LYS A 79 3.13 -2.18 9.71
C LYS A 79 2.74 -1.25 8.56
N ALA A 80 2.37 -1.81 7.41
CA ALA A 80 1.93 -1.03 6.27
C ALA A 80 0.56 -0.38 6.53
N ALA A 81 -0.33 -1.08 7.22
CA ALA A 81 -1.63 -0.56 7.61
C ALA A 81 -1.51 0.67 8.51
N ASN A 82 -0.69 0.60 9.56
CA ASN A 82 -0.42 1.72 10.46
C ASN A 82 0.18 2.89 9.70
N GLU A 83 1.19 2.65 8.86
CA GLU A 83 1.84 3.69 8.07
C GLU A 83 0.86 4.43 7.15
N ILE A 84 -0.05 3.71 6.48
CA ILE A 84 -1.10 4.34 5.66
C ILE A 84 -2.09 5.15 6.50
N ASN A 85 -2.42 4.67 7.70
CA ASN A 85 -3.34 5.38 8.60
C ASN A 85 -2.69 6.66 9.18
N ASP A 86 -1.41 6.59 9.53
CA ASP A 86 -0.62 7.74 9.99
C ASP A 86 -0.52 8.79 8.88
N LEU A 87 -0.19 8.36 7.66
CA LEU A 87 -0.17 9.22 6.48
C LEU A 87 -1.54 9.87 6.22
N HIS A 88 -2.64 9.14 6.37
CA HIS A 88 -3.98 9.72 6.23
C HIS A 88 -4.21 10.87 7.22
N GLY A 89 -3.82 10.71 8.49
CA GLY A 89 -3.90 11.76 9.49
C GLY A 89 -3.01 12.97 9.18
N GLU A 90 -1.76 12.72 8.79
CA GLU A 90 -0.80 13.76 8.39
C GLU A 90 -1.29 14.57 7.19
N ILE A 91 -1.76 13.88 6.15
CA ILE A 91 -2.28 14.50 4.93
C ILE A 91 -3.50 15.37 5.26
N TYR A 92 -4.42 14.84 6.06
CA TYR A 92 -5.62 15.57 6.46
C TYR A 92 -5.26 16.85 7.23
N LYS A 93 -4.37 16.75 8.21
CA LYS A 93 -3.89 17.88 9.00
C LYS A 93 -3.17 18.93 8.13
N ALA A 94 -2.21 18.49 7.32
CA ALA A 94 -1.45 19.39 6.44
C ALA A 94 -2.35 20.09 5.42
N THR A 95 -3.37 19.39 4.90
CA THR A 95 -4.34 19.98 3.96
C THR A 95 -5.18 21.08 4.65
N LEU A 96 -5.60 20.87 5.90
CA LEU A 96 -6.31 21.90 6.67
C LEU A 96 -5.43 23.12 6.98
N GLU A 97 -4.17 22.90 7.38
CA GLU A 97 -3.21 23.97 7.65
C GLU A 97 -2.85 24.76 6.37
N ALA A 98 -2.78 24.06 5.24
CA ALA A 98 -2.54 24.65 3.92
C ALA A 98 -3.73 25.51 3.44
N GLN A 99 -4.97 25.06 3.68
CA GLN A 99 -6.18 25.83 3.37
C GLN A 99 -6.36 27.05 4.28
N SER A 100 -5.91 26.96 5.54
CA SER A 100 -5.97 28.09 6.48
C SER A 100 -4.85 29.12 6.25
N GLY A 101 -3.84 28.78 5.45
CA GLY A 101 -2.67 29.62 5.16
C GLY A 101 -1.58 29.56 6.24
N GLN A 102 -1.67 28.56 7.12
CA GLN A 102 -0.67 28.29 8.17
C GLN A 102 0.51 27.48 7.63
N LEU A 103 0.33 26.80 6.50
CA LEU A 103 1.36 26.00 5.84
C LEU A 103 1.69 26.58 4.46
N ASP A 104 2.94 26.97 4.28
CA ASP A 104 3.52 27.42 3.01
C ASP A 104 3.50 26.31 1.95
N PHE A 105 3.29 26.70 0.69
CA PHE A 105 3.42 25.87 -0.50
C PHE A 105 4.66 24.97 -0.48
N LYS A 106 5.86 25.49 -0.20
CA LYS A 106 7.10 24.69 -0.19
C LYS A 106 7.08 23.62 0.90
N ALA A 107 6.53 23.94 2.07
CA ALA A 107 6.39 22.98 3.16
C ALA A 107 5.39 21.88 2.80
N TYR A 108 4.27 22.24 2.16
CA TYR A 108 3.30 21.27 1.66
C TYR A 108 3.88 20.38 0.55
N ASP A 109 4.61 20.94 -0.41
CA ASP A 109 5.23 20.21 -1.51
C ASP A 109 6.30 19.21 -1.03
N HIS A 110 7.08 19.60 -0.02
CA HIS A 110 8.01 18.71 0.66
C HIS A 110 7.27 17.56 1.37
N ALA A 111 6.22 17.86 2.15
CA ALA A 111 5.40 16.85 2.80
C ALA A 111 4.76 15.90 1.79
N TYR A 112 4.25 16.43 0.69
CA TYR A 112 3.67 15.69 -0.42
C TYR A 112 4.65 14.70 -1.06
N THR A 113 5.88 15.13 -1.30
CA THR A 113 6.95 14.25 -1.81
C THR A 113 7.31 13.16 -0.80
N GLU A 114 7.37 13.52 0.48
CA GLU A 114 7.68 12.60 1.57
C GLU A 114 6.60 11.51 1.73
N TRP A 115 5.31 11.87 1.66
CA TRP A 115 4.21 10.90 1.69
C TRP A 115 4.34 9.87 0.56
N GLN A 116 4.59 10.34 -0.67
CA GLN A 116 4.81 9.43 -1.79
C GLN A 116 6.05 8.54 -1.59
N ARG A 117 7.12 9.05 -0.96
CA ARG A 117 8.32 8.26 -0.65
C ARG A 117 8.00 7.17 0.37
N ARG A 118 7.33 7.51 1.46
CA ARG A 118 6.90 6.58 2.52
C ARG A 118 6.04 5.44 1.96
N ILE A 119 5.07 5.75 1.10
CA ILE A 119 4.24 4.74 0.44
C ILE A 119 5.10 3.80 -0.44
N ARG A 120 6.02 4.33 -1.24
CA ARG A 120 6.91 3.50 -2.10
C ARG A 120 7.78 2.55 -1.28
N MET A 121 8.17 2.95 -0.07
CA MET A 121 9.03 2.17 0.82
C MET A 121 8.26 1.12 1.64
N LEU A 122 6.93 1.07 1.56
CA LEU A 122 6.14 0.05 2.22
C LEU A 122 6.63 -1.35 1.83
N ARG A 123 6.88 -2.17 2.86
CA ARG A 123 7.32 -3.55 2.69
C ARG A 123 6.25 -4.53 3.15
N PRO A 124 6.07 -5.64 2.43
CA PRO A 124 5.17 -6.67 2.90
C PRO A 124 5.70 -7.32 4.16
N ASN A 125 4.78 -7.84 4.95
CA ASN A 125 5.11 -8.81 5.98
C ASN A 125 5.38 -10.17 5.30
N TYR A 126 6.65 -10.50 5.06
CA TYR A 126 7.02 -11.74 4.38
C TYR A 126 6.43 -13.00 5.02
N ARG A 127 6.20 -12.99 6.34
CA ARG A 127 5.55 -14.11 7.04
C ARG A 127 4.12 -14.34 6.54
N SER A 128 3.36 -13.28 6.29
CA SER A 128 1.99 -13.42 5.78
C SER A 128 1.95 -13.83 4.31
N LEU A 129 3.04 -13.63 3.56
CA LEU A 129 3.15 -14.10 2.18
C LEU A 129 3.33 -15.62 2.10
N ILE A 130 4.17 -16.18 2.97
CA ILE A 130 4.59 -17.60 2.89
C ILE A 130 3.69 -18.58 3.68
N THR A 131 2.82 -18.10 4.58
CA THR A 131 1.97 -18.99 5.37
C THR A 131 0.87 -19.64 4.54
N LEU A 132 0.85 -20.98 4.43
CA LEU A 132 -0.16 -21.72 3.66
C LEU A 132 -1.61 -21.42 4.10
N TYR A 133 -1.84 -21.21 5.40
CA TYR A 133 -3.18 -20.94 5.92
C TYR A 133 -3.48 -19.44 5.99
N PRO A 134 -4.57 -18.96 5.37
CA PRO A 134 -5.15 -17.67 5.73
C PRO A 134 -5.73 -17.83 7.14
N ARG A 135 -5.02 -17.35 8.15
CA ARG A 135 -5.63 -17.17 9.48
C ARG A 135 -6.55 -15.95 9.37
N LEU A 136 -7.83 -16.21 9.13
CA LEU A 136 -8.91 -15.24 9.32
C LEU A 136 -8.80 -14.70 10.75
#